data_AF-A0A4V4H0X6-F1
#
_entry.id   AF-A0A4V4H0X6-F1
#
_cell.length_a   1.000
_cell.length_b   1.000
_cell.length_c   1.000
_cell.angle_alpha   90.00
_cell.angle_beta   90.00
_cell.angle_gamma   90.00
#
_symmetry.space_group_name_H-M   'P 1'
#
loop_
_entity.id
_entity.type
_entity.pdbx_description
1 polymer ?
#
loop_
_entity_poly.entity_id
_entity_poly.type
_entity_poly.pdbx_seq_one_letter_code
_entity_poly.pdbx_strand_id
1 'polypeptide(L)'
;MSTGMDIKFVQETYQRMSDDELTRIATQDASGLTPEAIAIVKAEINRRGLSQNITKGVEAQNKTYTPDEINKYCDIISKLSCPYCGSMTEKLNATMTGEVVSVIIFSNYHTSIKIGCPPCLDKANNKALIRVCF
;
A
#
# COMPACT_ATOMS: atom_id res chain seq x y z
N MET A 1 25.48 4.40 17.72
CA MET A 1 24.92 5.73 18.05
C MET A 1 23.83 5.53 19.11
N SER A 2 23.71 6.45 20.06
CA SER A 2 23.09 6.33 21.39
C SER A 2 21.61 5.91 21.46
N THR A 3 21.30 4.63 21.25
CA THR A 3 19.91 4.11 21.21
C THR A 3 19.10 4.35 22.49
N GLY A 4 19.73 4.51 23.66
CA GLY A 4 19.02 4.67 24.94
C GLY A 4 18.50 6.08 25.24
N MET A 5 19.09 7.13 24.64
CA MET A 5 18.68 8.52 24.89
C MET A 5 17.49 8.91 23.99
N ASP A 6 17.47 8.41 22.75
CA ASP A 6 16.38 8.64 21.80
C ASP A 6 15.05 8.01 22.28
N ILE A 7 15.08 6.82 22.87
CA ILE A 7 13.86 6.11 23.35
C ILE A 7 13.12 6.92 24.43
N LYS A 8 13.85 7.55 25.37
CA LYS A 8 13.23 8.37 26.42
C LYS A 8 12.60 9.64 25.85
N PHE A 9 13.28 10.28 24.91
CA PHE A 9 12.76 11.47 24.24
C PHE A 9 11.49 11.17 23.44
N VAL A 10 11.47 10.04 22.74
CA VAL A 10 10.29 9.53 22.01
C VAL A 10 9.13 9.26 22.98
N GLN A 11 9.41 8.63 24.11
CA GLN A 11 8.41 8.38 25.15
C GLN A 11 7.83 9.68 25.74
N GLU A 12 8.66 10.65 26.10
CA GLU A 12 8.21 11.96 26.60
C GLU A 12 7.37 12.72 25.57
N THR A 13 7.74 12.61 24.29
CA THR A 13 7.01 13.23 23.18
C THR A 13 5.59 12.67 23.08
N TYR A 14 5.44 11.34 23.05
CA TYR A 14 4.12 10.70 23.00
C TYR A 14 3.30 10.88 24.28
N GLN A 15 3.96 11.00 25.44
CA GLN A 15 3.28 11.29 26.70
C GLN A 15 2.70 12.71 26.74
N ARG A 16 3.35 13.69 26.10
CA ARG A 16 2.86 15.07 26.02
C ARG A 16 1.73 15.27 25.01
N MET A 17 1.48 14.31 24.12
CA MET A 17 0.40 14.38 23.14
C MET A 17 -0.97 14.12 23.78
N SER A 18 -1.99 14.76 23.24
CA SER A 18 -3.39 14.45 23.54
C SER A 18 -3.81 13.11 22.94
N ASP A 19 -4.92 12.55 23.43
CA ASP A 19 -5.42 11.26 22.97
C ASP A 19 -5.83 11.29 21.49
N ASP A 20 -6.34 12.42 21.01
CA ASP A 20 -6.69 12.63 19.60
C ASP A 20 -5.45 12.70 18.70
N GLU A 21 -4.41 13.41 19.14
CA GLU A 21 -3.13 13.49 18.42
C GLU A 21 -2.44 12.13 18.35
N LEU A 22 -2.42 11.39 19.47
CA LEU A 22 -1.86 10.05 19.52
C LEU A 22 -2.62 9.09 18.60
N THR A 23 -3.96 9.18 18.59
CA THR A 23 -4.81 8.38 17.70
C THR A 23 -4.55 8.70 16.24
N ARG A 24 -4.43 9.99 15.88
CA ARG A 24 -4.14 10.41 14.51
C ARG A 24 -2.78 9.91 14.05
N ILE A 25 -1.74 10.09 14.85
CA ILE A 25 -0.39 9.63 14.51
C ILE A 25 -0.38 8.11 14.37
N ALA A 26 -1.00 7.39 15.31
CA ALA A 26 -1.03 5.95 15.29
C ALA A 26 -1.83 5.36 14.11
N THR A 27 -2.79 6.10 13.55
CA THR A 27 -3.65 5.63 12.44
C THR A 27 -3.25 6.14 11.07
N GLN A 28 -2.61 7.31 10.96
CA GLN A 28 -2.30 7.97 9.69
C GLN A 28 -0.80 8.12 9.42
N ASP A 29 0.00 8.34 10.47
CA ASP A 29 1.41 8.75 10.35
C ASP A 29 2.37 7.75 11.02
N ALA A 30 1.89 6.53 11.31
CA ALA A 30 2.70 5.55 12.01
C ALA A 30 3.77 4.91 11.12
N SER A 31 3.73 5.14 9.80
CA SER A 31 4.65 4.52 8.85
C SER A 31 6.09 4.95 9.07
N GLY A 32 7.01 3.99 9.21
CA GLY A 32 8.44 4.25 9.37
C GLY A 32 8.90 4.40 10.82
N LEU A 33 8.03 4.12 11.80
CA LEU A 33 8.44 4.05 13.20
C LEU A 33 9.37 2.86 13.43
N THR A 34 10.41 3.07 14.25
CA THR A 34 11.28 1.95 14.65
C THR A 34 10.51 0.97 15.54
N PRO A 35 10.91 -0.31 15.57
CA PRO A 35 10.26 -1.32 16.42
C PRO A 35 10.17 -0.90 17.90
N GLU A 36 11.18 -0.18 18.41
CA GLU A 36 11.22 0.35 19.77
C GLU A 36 10.20 1.46 19.98
N ALA A 37 10.07 2.39 19.03
CA ALA A 37 9.06 3.45 19.08
C ALA A 37 7.63 2.89 19.00
N ILE A 38 7.41 1.85 18.19
CA ILE A 38 6.13 1.14 18.12
C ILE A 38 5.78 0.53 19.48
N ALA A 39 6.74 -0.07 20.17
CA ALA A 39 6.51 -0.64 21.50
C ALA A 39 6.10 0.42 22.54
N ILE A 40 6.72 1.60 22.49
CA ILE A 40 6.39 2.74 23.36
C ILE A 40 4.98 3.26 23.06
N VAL A 41 4.63 3.46 21.79
CA VAL A 41 3.30 3.94 21.37
C VAL A 41 2.22 2.95 21.81
N LYS A 42 2.45 1.63 21.63
CA LYS A 42 1.52 0.60 22.11
C LYS A 42 1.38 0.60 23.62
N ALA A 43 2.48 0.77 24.37
CA ALA A 43 2.44 0.86 25.81
C ALA A 43 1.62 2.07 26.28
N GLU A 44 1.77 3.23 25.61
CA GLU A 44 1.01 4.43 25.96
C GLU A 44 -0.48 4.33 25.58
N ILE A 45 -0.81 3.75 24.41
CA ILE A 45 -2.20 3.46 23.99
C ILE A 45 -2.89 2.54 25.02
N ASN A 46 -2.22 1.47 25.44
CA ASN A 46 -2.74 0.54 26.45
C ASN A 46 -2.87 1.21 27.82
N ARG A 47 -1.89 2.05 28.23
CA ARG A 47 -1.93 2.79 29.50
C ARG A 47 -3.12 3.74 29.58
N ARG A 48 -3.50 4.35 28.45
CA ARG A 48 -4.64 5.28 28.35
C ARG A 48 -5.98 4.60 28.07
N GLY A 49 -6.00 3.28 27.87
CA GLY A 49 -7.22 2.53 27.57
C GLY A 49 -7.81 2.86 26.19
N LEU A 50 -6.99 3.33 25.26
CA LEU A 50 -7.39 3.65 23.90
C LEU A 50 -7.71 2.37 23.10
N SER A 51 -8.52 2.50 22.04
CA SER A 51 -9.04 1.35 21.29
C SER A 51 -7.94 0.46 20.72
N GLN A 52 -8.06 -0.86 20.89
CA GLN A 52 -7.15 -1.85 20.31
C GLN A 52 -7.07 -1.79 18.77
N ASN A 53 -8.07 -1.19 18.12
CA ASN A 53 -8.03 -0.98 16.67
C ASN A 53 -6.90 -0.02 16.25
N ILE A 54 -6.52 0.92 17.12
CA ILE A 54 -5.42 1.86 16.89
C ILE A 54 -4.09 1.09 16.89
N THR A 55 -3.91 0.17 17.84
CA THR A 55 -2.74 -0.72 17.92
C THR A 55 -2.56 -1.56 16.66
N LYS A 56 -3.67 -2.09 16.12
CA LYS A 56 -3.67 -2.85 14.85
C LYS A 56 -3.31 -1.96 13.65
N GLY A 57 -3.74 -0.69 13.65
CA GLY A 57 -3.38 0.29 12.63
C GLY A 57 -1.88 0.58 12.60
N VAL A 58 -1.24 0.73 13.76
CA VAL A 58 0.22 0.92 13.87
C VAL A 58 0.98 -0.31 13.36
N GLU A 59 0.51 -1.51 13.72
CA GLU A 59 1.11 -2.76 13.25
C GLU A 59 0.98 -2.93 11.74
N ALA A 60 -0.20 -2.68 11.17
CA ALA A 60 -0.44 -2.84 9.74
C ALA A 60 0.43 -1.90 8.90
N GLN A 61 0.64 -0.66 9.35
CA GLN A 61 1.43 0.35 8.63
C GLN A 61 2.93 0.11 8.68
N ASN A 62 3.42 -0.58 9.71
CA ASN A 62 4.85 -0.88 9.88
C ASN A 62 5.18 -2.35 9.59
N LYS A 63 4.21 -3.13 9.11
CA LYS A 63 4.43 -4.51 8.73
C LYS A 63 5.20 -4.53 7.41
N THR A 64 6.50 -4.78 7.50
CA THR A 64 7.32 -5.10 6.33
C THR A 64 7.03 -6.53 5.90
N TYR A 65 6.45 -6.70 4.72
CA TYR A 65 6.25 -8.01 4.13
C TYR A 65 7.55 -8.50 3.50
N THR A 66 7.86 -9.77 3.70
CA THR A 66 8.97 -10.42 2.99
C THR A 66 8.61 -10.67 1.52
N PRO A 67 9.59 -10.73 0.61
CA PRO A 67 9.32 -11.08 -0.79
C PRO A 67 8.56 -12.41 -0.94
N ASP A 68 8.81 -13.39 -0.07
CA ASP A 68 8.13 -14.68 -0.08
C ASP A 68 6.66 -14.59 0.32
N GLU A 69 6.31 -13.73 1.29
CA GLU A 69 4.91 -13.49 1.64
C GLU A 69 4.18 -12.79 0.50
N ILE A 70 4.81 -11.81 -0.15
CA ILE A 70 4.25 -11.13 -1.32
C ILE A 70 3.99 -12.15 -2.44
N ASN A 71 4.94 -13.06 -2.71
CA ASN A 71 4.76 -14.12 -3.70
C ASN A 71 3.59 -15.05 -3.37
N LYS A 72 3.40 -15.42 -2.09
CA LYS A 72 2.22 -16.18 -1.67
C LYS A 72 0.91 -15.44 -1.92
N TYR A 73 0.86 -14.13 -1.65
CA TYR A 73 -0.31 -13.32 -1.95
C TYR A 73 -0.56 -13.23 -3.47
N CYS A 74 0.49 -13.03 -4.27
CA CYS A 74 0.41 -13.05 -5.73
C CYS A 74 -0.12 -14.39 -6.25
N ASP A 75 0.32 -15.51 -5.67
CA ASP A 75 -0.16 -16.85 -6.03
C ASP A 75 -1.64 -17.03 -5.76
N ILE A 76 -2.15 -16.51 -4.63
CA ILE A 76 -3.58 -16.55 -4.30
C ILE A 76 -4.36 -15.70 -5.30
N ILE A 77 -3.93 -14.47 -5.54
CA ILE A 77 -4.60 -13.52 -6.43
C ILE A 77 -4.62 -14.07 -7.87
N SER A 78 -3.52 -14.67 -8.33
CA SER A 78 -3.39 -15.22 -9.69
C SER A 78 -4.42 -16.32 -10.00
N LYS A 79 -4.96 -16.98 -8.97
CA LYS A 79 -5.94 -18.06 -9.09
C LYS A 79 -7.39 -17.59 -9.02
N LEU A 80 -7.63 -16.30 -8.77
CA LEU A 80 -8.97 -15.74 -8.73
C LEU A 80 -9.56 -15.61 -10.13
N SER A 81 -10.89 -15.52 -10.20
CA SER A 81 -11.59 -15.27 -11.46
C SER A 81 -11.28 -13.88 -12.00
N CYS A 82 -11.21 -13.78 -13.33
CA CYS A 82 -10.93 -12.51 -13.99
C CYS A 82 -12.05 -11.48 -13.77
N PRO A 83 -11.74 -10.24 -13.35
CA PRO A 83 -12.76 -9.22 -13.11
C PRO A 83 -13.48 -8.74 -14.38
N TYR A 84 -12.92 -8.99 -15.56
CA TYR A 84 -13.49 -8.54 -16.84
C TYR A 84 -14.35 -9.58 -17.55
N CYS A 85 -13.98 -10.87 -17.46
CA CYS A 85 -14.64 -11.94 -18.19
C CYS A 85 -15.16 -13.09 -17.31
N GLY A 86 -14.87 -13.06 -16.00
CA GLY A 86 -15.26 -14.12 -15.07
C GLY A 86 -14.53 -15.46 -15.26
N SER A 87 -13.66 -15.58 -16.26
CA SER A 87 -12.96 -16.84 -16.53
C SER A 87 -11.93 -17.18 -15.45
N MET A 88 -11.78 -18.47 -15.18
CA MET A 88 -10.74 -19.07 -14.32
C MET A 88 -9.75 -19.94 -15.13
N THR A 89 -9.88 -19.98 -16.46
CA THR A 89 -9.06 -20.87 -17.31
C THR A 89 -7.57 -20.50 -17.31
N GLU A 90 -7.25 -19.24 -17.03
CA GLU A 90 -5.89 -18.73 -17.07
C GLU A 90 -5.57 -17.94 -15.81
N LYS A 91 -4.30 -17.98 -15.40
CA LYS A 91 -3.81 -17.20 -14.27
C LYS A 91 -3.94 -15.71 -14.56
N LEU A 92 -4.38 -14.95 -13.56
CA LEU A 92 -4.39 -13.49 -13.66
C LEU A 92 -2.97 -12.97 -13.73
N ASN A 93 -2.76 -12.05 -14.65
CA ASN A 93 -1.52 -11.30 -14.79
C ASN A 93 -1.80 -9.81 -14.59
N ALA A 94 -0.74 -9.07 -14.28
CA ALA A 94 -0.77 -7.62 -14.29
C ALA A 94 0.05 -7.11 -15.48
N THR A 95 -0.51 -6.18 -16.24
CA THR A 95 0.24 -5.47 -17.28
C THR A 95 0.08 -3.97 -17.12
N MET A 96 1.10 -3.22 -17.53
CA MET A 96 1.05 -1.76 -17.59
C MET A 96 0.61 -1.36 -19.00
N THR A 97 -0.55 -0.72 -19.10
CA THR A 97 -1.01 -0.14 -20.38
C THR A 97 -0.71 1.35 -20.41
N GLY A 98 0.03 1.79 -21.42
CA GLY A 98 0.32 3.19 -21.69
C GLY A 98 -0.54 3.72 -22.83
N GLU A 99 -1.29 4.79 -22.58
CA GLU A 99 -2.02 5.55 -23.60
C GLU A 99 -1.23 6.84 -23.89
N VAL A 100 -0.94 7.09 -25.17
CA VAL A 100 -0.30 8.34 -25.63
C VAL A 100 -1.28 9.05 -26.54
N VAL A 101 -1.64 10.28 -26.18
CA VAL A 101 -2.45 11.15 -27.03
C VAL A 101 -1.57 12.30 -27.46
N SER A 102 -1.19 12.31 -28.74
CA SER A 102 -0.39 13.37 -29.34
C SER A 102 -1.28 14.23 -30.23
N VAL A 103 -1.16 15.54 -30.09
CA VAL A 103 -1.62 16.55 -31.05
C VAL A 103 -0.35 17.29 -31.47
N ILE A 104 -0.27 17.81 -32.70
CA ILE A 104 0.93 18.42 -33.34
C ILE A 104 1.80 19.30 -32.40
N ILE A 105 1.21 19.90 -31.35
CA ILE A 105 1.88 20.81 -30.41
C ILE A 105 1.98 20.24 -28.97
N PHE A 106 1.20 19.22 -28.60
CA PHE A 106 1.11 18.70 -27.23
C PHE A 106 0.97 17.17 -27.17
N SER A 107 1.76 16.51 -26.33
CA SER A 107 1.67 15.07 -26.07
C SER A 107 1.32 14.80 -24.61
N ASN A 108 0.28 14.01 -24.38
CA ASN A 108 -0.14 13.55 -23.05
C ASN A 108 0.12 12.06 -22.92
N TYR A 109 0.73 11.66 -21.80
CA TYR A 109 1.02 10.27 -21.45
C TYR A 109 0.16 9.86 -20.26
N HIS A 110 -0.54 8.73 -20.38
CA HIS A 110 -1.34 8.17 -19.30
C HIS A 110 -1.02 6.69 -19.12
N THR A 111 -0.41 6.33 -18.00
CA THR A 111 -0.08 4.94 -17.64
C THR A 111 -1.09 4.41 -16.63
N SER A 112 -1.58 3.19 -16.85
CA SER A 112 -2.48 2.51 -15.91
C SER A 112 -2.13 1.03 -15.79
N ILE A 113 -2.10 0.53 -14.56
CA ILE A 113 -1.90 -0.89 -14.25
C ILE A 113 -3.25 -1.59 -14.37
N LYS A 114 -3.32 -2.65 -15.17
CA LYS A 114 -4.53 -3.47 -15.35
C LYS A 114 -4.23 -4.92 -14.96
N ILE A 115 -5.14 -5.53 -14.19
CA ILE A 115 -5.03 -6.91 -13.71
C ILE A 115 -6.14 -7.73 -14.36
N GLY A 116 -5.79 -8.80 -15.06
CA GLY A 116 -6.78 -9.60 -15.78
C GLY A 116 -6.19 -10.82 -16.48
N CYS A 117 -7.06 -11.52 -17.19
CA CYS A 117 -6.67 -12.63 -18.05
C CYS A 117 -5.81 -12.16 -19.24
N PRO A 118 -4.80 -12.91 -19.70
CA PRO A 118 -4.01 -12.55 -20.89
C PRO A 118 -4.82 -12.01 -22.07
N PRO A 119 -5.92 -12.66 -22.54
CA PRO A 119 -6.68 -12.12 -23.66
C PRO A 119 -7.43 -10.82 -23.33
N CYS A 120 -7.83 -10.63 -22.07
CA CYS A 120 -8.44 -9.39 -21.58
C CYS A 120 -7.44 -8.23 -21.61
N LEU A 121 -6.20 -8.51 -21.19
CA LEU A 121 -5.10 -7.55 -21.13
C LEU A 121 -4.63 -7.18 -22.54
N ASP A 122 -4.51 -8.14 -23.45
CA ASP A 122 -4.16 -7.88 -24.85
C ASP A 122 -5.19 -6.99 -25.53
N LYS A 123 -6.47 -7.25 -25.30
CA LYS A 123 -7.55 -6.38 -25.80
C LYS A 123 -7.45 -4.96 -25.23
N ALA A 124 -7.14 -4.82 -23.94
CA ALA A 124 -6.96 -3.52 -23.30
C ALA A 124 -5.73 -2.77 -23.80
N ASN A 125 -4.64 -3.48 -24.07
CA ASN A 125 -3.40 -2.90 -24.60
C ASN A 125 -3.58 -2.46 -26.07
N ASN A 126 -4.18 -3.30 -26.92
CA ASN A 126 -4.47 -2.94 -28.30
C ASN A 126 -5.40 -1.72 -28.41
N LYS A 127 -6.39 -1.60 -27.51
CA LYS A 127 -7.26 -0.42 -27.45
C LYS A 127 -6.48 0.85 -27.07
N ALA A 128 -5.48 0.74 -26.18
CA ALA A 128 -4.63 1.86 -25.78
C ALA A 128 -3.74 2.35 -26.94
N LEU A 129 -3.23 1.42 -27.75
CA LEU A 129 -2.41 1.73 -28.93
C LEU A 129 -3.20 2.45 -30.04
N ILE A 130 -4.48 2.11 -30.25
CA ILE A 130 -5.31 2.73 -31.28
C ILE A 130 -5.65 4.21 -30.96
N ARG A 131 -5.56 4.63 -29.68
CA ARG A 131 -5.80 6.02 -29.27
C ARG A 131 -4.65 6.98 -29.58
N VAL A 132 -3.54 6.46 -30.09
CA VAL A 132 -2.45 7.28 -30.62
C VAL A 132 -2.89 7.85 -31.97
N CYS A 133 -3.59 8.99 -31.96
CA CYS A 133 -3.83 9.75 -33.19
C CYS A 133 -2.54 10.48 -33.60
N PHE A 134 -2.21 10.38 -34.89
CA PHE A 134 -1.23 11.22 -35.57
C PHE A 134 -1.86 12.56 -35.96
#